data_AF-A0A6B3P3K1-F1
#
_entry.id   AF-A0A6B3P3K1-F1
#
_cell.length_a   1.000
_cell.length_b   1.000
_cell.length_c   1.000
_cell.angle_alpha   90.00
_cell.angle_beta   90.00
_cell.angle_gamma   90.00
#
_symmetry.space_group_name_H-M   'P 1'
#
loop_
_entity.id
_entity.type
_entity.pdbx_description
1 polymer ?
#
loop_
_entity_poly.entity_id
_entity_poly.type
_entity_poly.pdbx_seq_one_letter_code
_entity_poly.pdbx_strand_id
1 'polypeptide(L)'
;GILELLKQWVNSDEDSDVRREAVKQIATGWKGKPGILELLKQWVEYDENWDVRGEAVKQIATVWKHEEGILELLKQWVNSDEDSDVRREAVKQIATGWKGKPGILELLKQWVEYDENWDVRGEAVKQIATVWKHEEGILELLKQWVNSDEDSDVRREAVKQIATGWKNQPGILELLKQRVKSDENWQVRREAVRQIATGWKNQPGILELLKQRVNSDEDSDVRLEAVKQIATGWKNQPGILELLKQRVNSDEDSDVRLEALQQIATGWKNQPGILELLKQRVKSDENWQVRGEAVKQIATGWKNQPGILELLKQRVNSDEDSDVRLEALQQIATGWKNQPGILELLKQKVESDENWQVRGEAVKQIATGWKNQPGIVELFDHTVLNDPFQREHEFQTNPRQIALEAIVKQYPDHPQTLPLLQDRAENDPDEKLRKWAKEKLRQLEN
;
A
#
# COMPACT_ATOMS: atom_id res chain seq x y z
N GLY A 1 39.10 10.78 6.89
CA GLY A 1 38.27 11.65 7.76
C GLY A 1 36.82 11.54 7.34
N ILE A 2 35.86 11.98 8.16
CA ILE A 2 34.41 11.76 7.91
C ILE A 2 33.99 12.15 6.48
N LEU A 3 34.44 13.30 5.98
CA LEU A 3 34.16 13.72 4.60
C LEU A 3 34.63 12.71 3.53
N GLU A 4 35.82 12.14 3.68
CA GLU A 4 36.35 11.17 2.70
C GLU A 4 35.59 9.84 2.78
N LEU A 5 35.13 9.45 3.97
CA LEU A 5 34.26 8.28 4.13
C LEU A 5 32.91 8.50 3.44
N LEU A 6 32.29 9.67 3.64
CA LEU A 6 31.03 10.00 2.98
C LEU A 6 31.19 10.04 1.45
N LYS A 7 32.28 10.62 0.93
CA LYS A 7 32.56 10.58 -0.52
C LYS A 7 32.71 9.17 -1.05
N GLN A 8 33.38 8.30 -0.29
CA GLN A 8 33.49 6.89 -0.65
C GLN A 8 32.11 6.24 -0.69
N TRP A 9 31.24 6.50 0.30
CA TRP A 9 29.88 5.99 0.28
C TRP A 9 29.10 6.46 -0.95
N VAL A 10 29.14 7.75 -1.30
CA VAL A 10 28.47 8.21 -2.53
C VAL A 10 28.99 7.50 -3.78
N ASN A 11 30.28 7.17 -3.86
CA ASN A 11 30.83 6.58 -5.09
C ASN A 11 30.78 5.05 -5.18
N SER A 12 30.62 4.34 -4.05
CA SER A 12 30.80 2.88 -4.02
C SER A 12 29.79 2.11 -3.20
N ASP A 13 28.91 2.79 -2.44
CA ASP A 13 27.86 2.07 -1.72
C ASP A 13 26.81 1.54 -2.71
N GLU A 14 26.36 0.31 -2.50
CA GLU A 14 25.34 -0.33 -3.33
C GLU A 14 23.94 0.21 -3.00
N ASP A 15 23.75 0.74 -1.78
CA ASP A 15 22.48 1.29 -1.32
C ASP A 15 22.36 2.78 -1.67
N SER A 16 21.46 3.09 -2.62
CA SER A 16 21.20 4.47 -3.05
C SER A 16 20.67 5.36 -1.93
N ASP A 17 19.98 4.82 -0.92
CA ASP A 17 19.56 5.62 0.24
C ASP A 17 20.76 6.09 1.07
N VAL A 18 21.78 5.23 1.22
CA VAL A 18 23.04 5.58 1.89
C VAL A 18 23.80 6.63 1.06
N ARG A 19 23.89 6.43 -0.26
CA ARG A 19 24.52 7.40 -1.18
C ARG A 19 23.84 8.76 -1.10
N ARG A 20 22.50 8.79 -1.21
CA ARG A 20 21.69 10.02 -1.13
C ARG A 20 21.91 10.76 0.19
N GLU A 21 21.85 10.06 1.32
CA GLU A 21 22.06 10.70 2.62
C GLU A 21 23.51 11.20 2.75
N ALA A 22 24.50 10.47 2.23
CA ALA A 22 25.88 10.94 2.19
C ALA A 22 26.03 12.25 1.38
N VAL A 23 25.40 12.38 0.20
CA VAL A 23 25.37 13.63 -0.59
C VAL A 23 24.87 14.80 0.26
N LYS A 24 23.73 14.62 0.93
CA LYS A 24 23.12 15.64 1.79
C LYS A 24 24.00 16.05 2.97
N GLN A 25 24.62 15.07 3.64
CA GLN A 25 25.54 15.34 4.76
C GLN A 25 26.79 16.09 4.29
N ILE A 26 27.33 15.73 3.12
CA ILE A 26 28.47 16.41 2.51
C ILE A 26 28.11 17.86 2.20
N ALA A 27 26.97 18.09 1.55
CA ALA A 27 26.53 19.41 1.14
C ALA A 27 26.37 20.36 2.34
N THR A 28 25.68 19.89 3.38
CA THR A 28 25.35 20.71 4.55
C THR A 28 26.54 20.88 5.50
N GLY A 29 27.30 19.81 5.75
CA GLY A 29 28.42 19.80 6.69
C GLY A 29 29.70 20.45 6.16
N TRP A 30 29.90 20.47 4.84
CA TRP A 30 31.14 20.95 4.22
C TRP A 30 30.95 22.02 3.15
N LYS A 31 29.82 22.73 3.12
CA LYS A 31 29.55 23.81 2.14
C LYS A 31 30.66 24.86 1.96
N GLY A 32 31.44 25.13 3.02
CA GLY A 32 32.54 26.10 2.98
C GLY A 32 33.88 25.53 2.51
N LYS A 33 33.97 24.23 2.22
CA LYS A 33 35.19 23.59 1.73
C LYS A 33 35.24 23.72 0.19
N PRO A 34 36.38 24.16 -0.39
CA PRO A 34 36.52 24.25 -1.84
C PRO A 34 36.27 22.90 -2.54
N GLY A 35 35.61 22.95 -3.70
CA GLY A 35 35.35 21.80 -4.56
C GLY A 35 34.13 20.95 -4.19
N ILE A 36 33.42 21.25 -3.10
CA ILE A 36 32.19 20.51 -2.75
C ILE A 36 31.08 20.76 -3.77
N LEU A 37 30.90 22.00 -4.23
CA LEU A 37 29.92 22.30 -5.27
C LEU A 37 30.23 21.55 -6.57
N GLU A 38 31.49 21.58 -7.02
CA GLU A 38 31.94 20.87 -8.22
C GLU A 38 31.73 19.36 -8.09
N LEU A 39 31.95 18.80 -6.90
CA LEU A 39 31.70 17.39 -6.63
C LEU A 39 30.22 17.04 -6.72
N LEU A 40 29.33 17.88 -6.17
CA LEU A 40 27.89 17.67 -6.30
C LEU A 40 27.44 17.76 -7.77
N LYS A 41 27.99 18.71 -8.56
CA LYS A 41 27.70 18.80 -10.00
C LYS A 41 28.10 17.52 -10.72
N GLN A 42 29.25 16.94 -10.39
CA GLN A 42 29.67 15.65 -10.94
C GLN A 42 28.70 14.53 -10.58
N TRP A 43 28.18 14.50 -9.36
CA TRP A 43 27.18 13.49 -9.00
C TRP A 43 25.85 13.68 -9.72
N VAL A 44 25.42 14.92 -10.01
CA VAL A 44 24.25 15.15 -10.87
C VAL A 44 24.48 14.58 -12.27
N GLU A 45 25.68 14.75 -12.83
CA GLU A 45 26.00 14.35 -14.21
C GLU A 45 26.28 12.85 -14.39
N TYR A 46 26.88 12.20 -13.39
CA TYR A 46 27.48 10.87 -13.57
C TYR A 46 26.96 9.79 -12.63
N ASP A 47 26.19 10.12 -11.57
CA ASP A 47 25.59 9.07 -10.76
C ASP A 47 24.49 8.36 -11.55
N GLU A 48 24.48 7.03 -11.51
CA GLU A 48 23.51 6.21 -12.23
C GLU A 48 22.10 6.28 -11.60
N ASN A 49 22.01 6.70 -10.34
CA ASN A 49 20.77 6.70 -9.58
C ASN A 49 20.16 8.11 -9.53
N TRP A 50 18.95 8.23 -10.05
CA TRP A 50 18.19 9.47 -10.12
C TRP A 50 17.92 10.10 -8.75
N ASP A 51 17.80 9.33 -7.67
CA ASP A 51 17.50 9.85 -6.33
C ASP A 51 18.74 10.52 -5.72
N VAL A 52 19.92 9.96 -5.98
CA VAL A 52 21.20 10.59 -5.62
C VAL A 52 21.40 11.88 -6.42
N ARG A 53 21.13 11.86 -7.72
CA ARG A 53 21.17 13.04 -8.61
C ARG A 53 20.19 14.11 -8.16
N GLY A 54 18.95 13.74 -7.90
CA GLY A 54 17.89 14.64 -7.43
C GLY A 54 18.23 15.28 -6.09
N GLU A 55 18.78 14.53 -5.14
CA GLU A 55 19.26 15.11 -3.88
C GLU A 55 20.45 16.05 -4.10
N ALA A 56 21.39 15.72 -4.99
CA ALA A 56 22.47 16.64 -5.35
C ALA A 56 21.93 17.95 -5.97
N VAL A 57 20.98 17.89 -6.91
CA VAL A 57 20.28 19.07 -7.48
C VAL A 57 19.66 19.92 -6.37
N LYS A 58 18.92 19.30 -5.46
CA LYS A 58 18.28 19.97 -4.32
C LYS A 58 19.29 20.62 -3.38
N GLN A 59 20.38 19.94 -3.05
CA GLN A 59 21.44 20.50 -2.22
C GLN A 59 22.14 21.68 -2.89
N ILE A 60 22.44 21.57 -4.19
CA ILE A 60 23.01 22.65 -4.99
C ILE A 60 22.09 23.88 -4.93
N ALA A 61 20.80 23.69 -5.21
CA ALA A 61 19.83 24.77 -5.25
C ALA A 61 19.62 25.46 -3.89
N THR A 62 19.69 24.70 -2.79
CA THR A 62 19.39 25.21 -1.44
C THR A 62 20.60 25.84 -0.76
N VAL A 63 21.76 25.20 -0.85
CA VAL A 63 22.98 25.61 -0.14
C VAL A 63 23.73 26.70 -0.91
N TRP A 64 23.77 26.61 -2.25
CA TRP A 64 24.49 27.54 -3.12
C TRP A 64 23.56 28.48 -3.90
N LYS A 65 22.33 28.66 -3.45
CA LYS A 65 21.29 29.50 -4.08
C LYS A 65 21.76 30.89 -4.58
N HIS A 66 22.69 31.49 -3.86
CA HIS A 66 23.19 32.85 -4.12
C HIS A 66 24.42 32.89 -5.05
N GLU A 67 24.97 31.74 -5.39
CA GLU A 67 26.09 31.68 -6.33
C GLU A 67 25.62 31.94 -7.77
N GLU A 68 26.48 32.60 -8.53
CA GLU A 68 26.24 32.92 -9.93
C GLU A 68 26.16 31.63 -10.77
N GLY A 69 25.25 31.59 -11.73
CA GLY A 69 25.09 30.45 -12.63
C GLY A 69 24.24 29.28 -12.11
N ILE A 70 23.95 29.18 -10.80
CA ILE A 70 23.14 28.05 -10.26
C ILE A 70 21.75 27.98 -10.90
N LEU A 71 21.08 29.12 -11.11
CA LEU A 71 19.79 29.11 -11.80
C LEU A 71 19.91 28.58 -13.23
N GLU A 72 20.92 29.00 -14.00
CA GLU A 72 21.09 28.53 -15.38
C GLU A 72 21.44 27.04 -15.43
N LEU A 73 22.20 26.55 -14.45
CA LEU A 73 22.50 25.14 -14.31
C LEU A 73 21.25 24.32 -14.00
N LEU A 74 20.39 24.77 -13.08
CA LEU A 74 19.11 24.11 -12.82
C LEU A 74 18.23 24.08 -14.08
N LYS A 75 18.15 25.19 -14.83
CA LYS A 75 17.41 25.22 -16.10
C LYS A 75 17.96 24.23 -17.12
N GLN A 76 19.28 24.10 -17.18
CA GLN A 76 19.93 23.12 -18.04
C GLN A 76 19.49 21.71 -17.66
N TRP A 77 19.53 21.36 -16.37
CA TRP A 77 19.08 20.02 -15.93
C TRP A 77 17.60 19.78 -16.21
N VAL A 78 16.71 20.77 -16.04
CA VAL A 78 15.31 20.61 -16.49
C VAL A 78 15.19 20.35 -18.00
N ASN A 79 16.13 20.77 -18.84
CA ASN A 79 15.99 20.60 -20.29
C ASN A 79 16.81 19.42 -20.85
N SER A 80 17.83 18.94 -20.15
CA SER A 80 18.78 17.96 -20.68
C SER A 80 18.89 16.67 -19.89
N ASP A 81 18.42 16.64 -18.65
CA ASP A 81 18.52 15.47 -17.81
C ASP A 81 17.52 14.39 -18.30
N GLU A 82 18.02 13.18 -18.52
CA GLU A 82 17.24 12.06 -19.05
C GLU A 82 16.14 11.59 -18.07
N ASP A 83 16.34 11.82 -16.78
CA ASP A 83 15.48 11.30 -15.73
C ASP A 83 14.47 12.37 -15.28
N SER A 84 13.19 12.05 -15.42
CA SER A 84 12.11 12.98 -15.08
C SER A 84 12.04 13.34 -13.60
N ASP A 85 12.48 12.48 -12.68
CA ASP A 85 12.48 12.80 -11.24
C ASP A 85 13.53 13.87 -10.92
N VAL A 86 14.69 13.83 -11.60
CA VAL A 86 15.73 14.87 -11.48
C VAL A 86 15.24 16.19 -12.08
N ARG A 87 14.66 16.15 -13.28
CA ARG A 87 14.04 17.32 -13.92
C ARG A 87 12.96 17.94 -13.02
N ARG A 88 12.07 17.10 -12.47
CA ARG A 88 11.00 17.52 -11.56
C ARG A 88 11.54 18.21 -10.32
N GLU A 89 12.57 17.65 -9.69
CA GLU A 89 13.20 18.29 -8.52
C GLU A 89 13.84 19.62 -8.91
N ALA A 90 14.50 19.73 -10.06
CA ALA A 90 15.02 21.00 -10.56
C ALA A 90 13.91 22.05 -10.79
N VAL A 91 12.76 21.70 -11.39
CA VAL A 91 11.60 22.60 -11.55
C VAL A 91 11.14 23.14 -10.20
N LYS A 92 10.97 22.27 -9.22
CA LYS A 92 10.55 22.62 -7.85
C LYS A 92 11.55 23.56 -7.16
N GLN A 93 12.84 23.29 -7.31
CA GLN A 93 13.88 24.15 -6.76
C GLN A 93 13.91 25.52 -7.43
N ILE A 94 13.75 25.58 -8.76
CA ILE A 94 13.67 26.84 -9.50
C ILE A 94 12.48 27.67 -9.03
N ALA A 95 11.30 27.04 -8.93
CA ALA A 95 10.08 27.72 -8.54
C ALA A 95 10.17 28.31 -7.14
N THR A 96 10.61 27.52 -6.16
CA THR A 96 10.67 27.96 -4.76
C THR A 96 11.85 28.89 -4.49
N GLY A 97 13.00 28.60 -5.10
CA GLY A 97 14.23 29.35 -4.92
C GLY A 97 14.21 30.71 -5.60
N TRP A 98 13.68 30.79 -6.81
CA TRP A 98 13.83 31.96 -7.68
C TRP A 98 12.51 32.66 -8.04
N LYS A 99 11.40 32.39 -7.33
CA LYS A 99 10.08 33.01 -7.60
C LYS A 99 10.04 34.52 -7.84
N GLY A 100 10.98 35.29 -7.27
CA GLY A 100 11.06 36.75 -7.43
C GLY A 100 11.88 37.21 -8.64
N LYS A 101 12.53 36.30 -9.37
CA LYS A 101 13.26 36.64 -10.60
C LYS A 101 12.28 36.74 -11.78
N PRO A 102 12.42 37.77 -12.64
CA PRO A 102 11.61 37.89 -13.85
C PRO A 102 11.70 36.65 -14.75
N GLY A 103 10.58 36.26 -15.33
CA GLY A 103 10.49 35.17 -16.33
C GLY A 103 10.44 33.75 -15.77
N ILE A 104 10.52 33.55 -14.45
CA ILE A 104 10.41 32.20 -13.87
C ILE A 104 9.01 31.62 -14.09
N LEU A 105 7.94 32.40 -13.89
CA LEU A 105 6.59 31.92 -14.15
C LEU A 105 6.41 31.51 -15.62
N GLU A 106 6.87 32.32 -16.56
CA GLU A 106 6.82 32.05 -18.00
C GLU A 106 7.61 30.80 -18.37
N LEU A 107 8.74 30.56 -17.71
CA LEU A 107 9.50 29.35 -17.89
C LEU A 107 8.75 28.10 -17.38
N LEU A 108 8.11 28.18 -16.21
CA LEU A 108 7.27 27.07 -15.74
C LEU A 108 6.09 26.82 -16.70
N LYS A 109 5.46 27.86 -17.24
CA LYS A 109 4.39 27.71 -18.24
C LYS A 109 4.90 26.97 -19.48
N GLN A 110 6.13 27.27 -19.93
CA GLN A 110 6.76 26.54 -21.03
C GLN A 110 6.99 25.06 -20.70
N TRP A 111 7.43 24.74 -19.48
CA TRP A 111 7.60 23.33 -19.09
C TRP A 111 6.28 22.58 -18.97
N VAL A 112 5.19 23.23 -18.57
CA VAL A 112 3.86 22.60 -18.63
C VAL A 112 3.47 22.27 -20.08
N GLU A 113 3.79 23.13 -21.03
CA GLU A 113 3.41 22.97 -22.44
C GLU A 113 4.30 21.98 -23.21
N TYR A 114 5.61 21.98 -22.94
CA TYR A 114 6.59 21.36 -23.84
C TYR A 114 7.44 20.24 -23.22
N ASP A 115 7.45 20.05 -21.89
CA ASP A 115 8.14 18.86 -21.36
C ASP A 115 7.37 17.61 -21.80
N GLU A 116 8.09 16.58 -22.23
CA GLU A 116 7.48 15.33 -22.69
C GLU A 116 6.90 14.49 -21.55
N ASN A 117 7.37 14.72 -20.31
CA ASN A 117 7.02 13.91 -19.17
C ASN A 117 5.95 14.60 -18.30
N TRP A 118 4.83 13.89 -18.10
CA TRP A 118 3.69 14.38 -17.34
C TRP A 118 4.03 14.76 -15.89
N ASP A 119 5.02 14.15 -15.26
CA ASP A 119 5.36 14.39 -13.86
C ASP A 119 6.12 15.72 -13.70
N VAL A 120 6.96 16.06 -14.68
CA VAL A 120 7.60 17.39 -14.74
C VAL A 120 6.57 18.47 -15.02
N ARG A 121 5.66 18.23 -15.98
CA ARG A 121 4.54 19.13 -16.28
C ARG A 121 3.64 19.32 -15.07
N GLY A 122 3.28 18.23 -14.39
CA GLY A 122 2.45 18.22 -13.18
C GLY A 122 3.08 18.99 -12.02
N GLU A 123 4.38 18.79 -11.78
CA GLU A 123 5.10 19.59 -10.77
C GLU A 123 5.15 21.07 -11.16
N ALA A 124 5.35 21.42 -12.43
CA ALA A 124 5.26 22.80 -12.88
C ALA A 124 3.86 23.41 -12.64
N VAL A 125 2.77 22.68 -12.94
CA VAL A 125 1.39 23.10 -12.62
C VAL A 125 1.22 23.34 -11.12
N LYS A 126 1.68 22.41 -10.29
CA LYS A 126 1.63 22.52 -8.83
C LYS A 126 2.43 23.71 -8.30
N GLN A 127 3.62 23.94 -8.82
CA GLN A 127 4.45 25.08 -8.43
C GLN A 127 3.81 26.40 -8.86
N ILE A 128 3.27 26.49 -10.08
CA ILE A 128 2.51 27.65 -10.56
C ILE A 128 1.35 27.95 -9.61
N ALA A 129 0.54 26.93 -9.29
CA ALA A 129 -0.63 27.08 -8.44
C ALA A 129 -0.31 27.50 -7.00
N THR A 130 0.82 27.03 -6.45
CA THR A 130 1.18 27.25 -5.04
C THR A 130 1.98 28.54 -4.85
N VAL A 131 2.95 28.81 -5.70
CA VAL A 131 3.88 29.95 -5.57
C VAL A 131 3.26 31.24 -6.13
N TRP A 132 2.53 31.15 -7.24
CA TRP A 132 1.91 32.31 -7.92
C TRP A 132 0.39 32.36 -7.76
N LYS A 133 -0.14 31.76 -6.69
CA LYS A 133 -1.58 31.67 -6.39
C LYS A 133 -2.36 32.98 -6.56
N HIS A 134 -1.74 34.11 -6.23
CA HIS A 134 -2.36 35.43 -6.22
C HIS A 134 -2.11 36.25 -7.50
N GLU A 135 -1.36 35.70 -8.45
CA GLU A 135 -1.15 36.37 -9.73
C GLU A 135 -2.40 36.26 -10.62
N GLU A 136 -2.62 37.33 -11.39
CA GLU A 136 -3.73 37.40 -12.34
C GLU A 136 -3.59 36.33 -13.43
N GLY A 137 -4.71 35.72 -13.82
CA GLY A 137 -4.74 34.72 -14.89
C GLY A 137 -4.37 33.29 -14.48
N ILE A 138 -3.74 33.05 -13.31
CA ILE A 138 -3.37 31.69 -12.88
C ILE A 138 -4.59 30.77 -12.75
N LEU A 139 -5.71 31.30 -12.24
CA LEU A 139 -6.95 30.52 -12.16
C LEU A 139 -7.47 30.12 -13.54
N GLU A 140 -7.43 31.02 -14.51
CA GLU A 140 -7.90 30.73 -15.88
C GLU A 140 -6.98 29.74 -16.58
N LEU A 141 -5.67 29.83 -16.34
CA LEU A 141 -4.70 28.86 -16.84
C LEU A 141 -4.94 27.46 -16.26
N LEU A 142 -5.17 27.36 -14.95
CA LEU A 142 -5.53 26.08 -14.34
C LEU A 142 -6.83 25.52 -14.91
N LYS A 143 -7.86 26.36 -15.14
CA LYS A 143 -9.11 25.92 -15.77
C LYS A 143 -8.88 25.40 -17.20
N GLN A 144 -7.98 26.02 -17.95
CA GLN A 144 -7.58 25.54 -19.28
C GLN A 144 -6.96 24.15 -19.18
N TRP A 145 -6.00 23.93 -18.28
CA TRP A 145 -5.38 22.62 -18.10
C TRP A 145 -6.39 21.56 -17.65
N VAL A 146 -7.30 21.87 -16.72
CA VAL A 146 -8.38 20.94 -16.34
C VAL A 146 -9.25 20.53 -17.53
N ASN A 147 -9.48 21.40 -18.50
CA ASN A 147 -10.40 21.15 -19.60
C ASN A 147 -9.77 20.51 -20.82
N SER A 148 -8.51 20.86 -21.13
CA SER A 148 -7.95 20.67 -22.47
C SER A 148 -6.55 20.09 -22.49
N ASP A 149 -5.91 19.86 -21.34
CA ASP A 149 -4.62 19.16 -21.36
C ASP A 149 -4.82 17.73 -21.84
N GLU A 150 -4.00 17.28 -22.79
CA GLU A 150 -4.08 15.93 -23.36
C GLU A 150 -3.75 14.87 -22.29
N ASP A 151 -2.85 15.20 -21.37
CA ASP A 151 -2.37 14.27 -20.35
C ASP A 151 -3.27 14.29 -19.11
N SER A 152 -3.76 13.11 -18.73
CA SER A 152 -4.67 12.96 -17.60
C SER A 152 -4.04 13.25 -16.24
N ASP A 153 -2.75 12.99 -16.06
CA ASP A 153 -2.07 13.27 -14.79
C ASP A 153 -1.91 14.78 -14.60
N VAL A 154 -1.66 15.53 -15.68
CA VAL A 154 -1.65 17.00 -15.65
C VAL A 154 -3.05 17.55 -15.34
N ARG A 155 -4.10 17.03 -16.01
CA ARG A 155 -5.50 17.40 -15.68
C ARG A 155 -5.83 17.10 -14.22
N ARG A 156 -5.43 15.92 -13.72
CA ARG A 156 -5.66 15.50 -12.33
C ARG A 156 -4.99 16.44 -11.33
N GLU A 157 -3.73 16.79 -11.57
CA GLU A 157 -3.01 17.73 -10.70
C GLU A 157 -3.66 19.12 -10.76
N ALA A 158 -4.06 19.60 -11.94
CA ALA A 158 -4.80 20.86 -12.07
C ALA A 158 -6.14 20.84 -11.31
N VAL A 159 -6.90 19.73 -11.36
CA VAL A 159 -8.15 19.55 -10.57
C VAL A 159 -7.86 19.69 -9.07
N LYS A 160 -6.82 19.02 -8.58
CA LYS A 160 -6.41 19.05 -7.17
C LYS A 160 -5.97 20.46 -6.74
N GLN A 161 -5.20 21.15 -7.57
CA GLN A 161 -4.72 22.51 -7.29
C GLN A 161 -5.87 23.52 -7.26
N ILE A 162 -6.79 23.49 -8.23
CA ILE A 162 -7.96 24.36 -8.22
C ILE A 162 -8.83 24.08 -7.00
N ALA A 163 -9.07 22.82 -6.68
CA ALA A 163 -9.95 22.43 -5.59
C ALA A 163 -9.47 22.93 -4.22
N THR A 164 -8.16 22.87 -4.00
CA THR A 164 -7.52 23.29 -2.74
C THR A 164 -7.27 24.79 -2.69
N GLY A 165 -6.81 25.39 -3.79
CA GLY A 165 -6.40 26.78 -3.86
C GLY A 165 -7.53 27.79 -4.05
N TRP A 166 -8.55 27.42 -4.83
CA TRP A 166 -9.61 28.32 -5.32
C TRP A 166 -11.03 27.81 -5.05
N LYS A 167 -11.18 26.94 -4.04
CA LYS A 167 -12.46 26.35 -3.62
C LYS A 167 -13.67 27.30 -3.60
N ASN A 168 -13.46 28.53 -3.15
CA ASN A 168 -14.52 29.54 -2.97
C ASN A 168 -14.75 30.41 -4.21
N GLN A 169 -14.00 30.20 -5.29
CA GLN A 169 -14.18 30.95 -6.53
C GLN A 169 -15.43 30.46 -7.29
N PRO A 170 -16.16 31.36 -7.96
CA PRO A 170 -17.29 30.99 -8.79
C PRO A 170 -16.90 29.98 -9.88
N GLY A 171 -17.79 29.01 -10.14
CA GLY A 171 -17.64 28.04 -11.22
C GLY A 171 -16.73 26.83 -10.92
N ILE A 172 -15.93 26.85 -9.83
CA ILE A 172 -15.02 25.74 -9.53
C ILE A 172 -15.76 24.44 -9.24
N LEU A 173 -16.80 24.50 -8.43
CA LEU A 173 -17.61 23.31 -8.16
C LEU A 173 -18.23 22.76 -9.45
N GLU A 174 -18.69 23.63 -10.35
CA GLU A 174 -19.31 23.18 -11.60
C GLU A 174 -18.29 22.55 -12.55
N LEU A 175 -17.08 23.12 -12.63
CA LEU A 175 -15.96 22.53 -13.37
C LEU A 175 -15.63 21.12 -12.87
N LEU A 176 -15.51 20.95 -11.55
CA LEU A 176 -15.25 19.63 -10.96
C LEU A 176 -16.43 18.67 -11.19
N LYS A 177 -17.68 19.14 -11.11
CA LYS A 177 -18.87 18.32 -11.43
C LYS A 177 -18.84 17.82 -12.87
N GLN A 178 -18.38 18.65 -13.82
CA GLN A 178 -18.18 18.24 -15.20
C GLN A 178 -17.09 17.16 -15.29
N ARG A 179 -15.95 17.35 -14.62
CA ARG A 179 -14.88 16.32 -14.59
C ARG A 179 -15.35 14.99 -14.04
N VAL A 180 -16.12 14.98 -12.94
CA VAL A 180 -16.73 13.75 -12.41
C VAL A 180 -17.63 13.05 -13.43
N LYS A 181 -18.39 13.81 -14.24
CA LYS A 181 -19.38 13.26 -15.16
C LYS A 181 -18.77 12.74 -16.46
N SER A 182 -17.78 13.44 -17.00
CA SER A 182 -17.41 13.31 -18.42
C SER A 182 -15.92 13.34 -18.71
N ASP A 183 -15.02 13.40 -17.72
CA ASP A 183 -13.60 13.22 -18.05
C ASP A 183 -13.38 11.78 -18.52
N GLU A 184 -12.67 11.61 -19.63
CA GLU A 184 -12.42 10.29 -20.23
C GLU A 184 -11.54 9.43 -19.31
N ASN A 185 -10.63 10.07 -18.58
CA ASN A 185 -9.71 9.35 -17.70
C ASN A 185 -10.29 9.18 -16.29
N TRP A 186 -10.33 7.94 -15.83
CA TRP A 186 -10.88 7.56 -14.52
C TRP A 186 -10.13 8.19 -13.35
N GLN A 187 -8.82 8.45 -13.45
CA GLN A 187 -8.03 9.08 -12.38
C GLN A 187 -8.46 10.53 -12.15
N VAL A 188 -8.79 11.25 -13.22
CA VAL A 188 -9.32 12.63 -13.13
C VAL A 188 -10.72 12.60 -12.51
N ARG A 189 -11.59 11.68 -12.96
CA ARG A 189 -12.93 11.50 -12.37
C ARG A 189 -12.84 11.18 -10.87
N ARG A 190 -11.97 10.23 -10.49
CA ARG A 190 -11.74 9.81 -9.11
C ARG A 190 -11.23 10.96 -8.24
N GLU A 191 -10.23 11.70 -8.70
CA GLU A 191 -9.71 12.85 -7.95
C GLU A 191 -10.78 13.94 -7.81
N ALA A 192 -11.56 14.21 -8.87
CA ALA A 192 -12.68 15.14 -8.79
C ALA A 192 -13.77 14.67 -7.79
N VAL A 193 -14.09 13.37 -7.74
CA VAL A 193 -15.00 12.79 -6.71
C VAL A 193 -14.45 13.06 -5.31
N ARG A 194 -13.17 12.77 -5.07
CA ARG A 194 -12.52 13.00 -3.77
C ARG A 194 -12.54 14.47 -3.36
N GLN A 195 -12.16 15.36 -4.28
CA GLN A 195 -12.11 16.80 -4.03
C GLN A 195 -13.51 17.39 -3.77
N ILE A 196 -14.52 16.99 -4.54
CA ILE A 196 -15.90 17.41 -4.32
C ILE A 196 -16.40 16.91 -2.96
N ALA A 197 -16.16 15.64 -2.62
CA ALA A 197 -16.66 15.03 -1.39
C ALA A 197 -16.12 15.70 -0.13
N THR A 198 -14.83 16.06 -0.14
CA THR A 198 -14.14 16.69 0.97
C THR A 198 -14.40 18.20 1.03
N GLY A 199 -14.37 18.87 -0.12
CA GLY A 199 -14.52 20.31 -0.22
C GLY A 199 -15.98 20.78 -0.13
N TRP A 200 -16.90 20.13 -0.81
CA TRP A 200 -18.25 20.63 -1.03
C TRP A 200 -19.34 19.70 -0.53
N LYS A 201 -19.01 18.88 0.49
CA LYS A 201 -19.92 17.92 1.13
C LYS A 201 -21.35 18.44 1.39
N ASN A 202 -21.48 19.69 1.84
CA ASN A 202 -22.75 20.30 2.22
C ASN A 202 -23.46 21.02 1.06
N GLN A 203 -22.89 21.00 -0.15
CA GLN A 203 -23.52 21.62 -1.30
C GLN A 203 -24.63 20.74 -1.87
N PRO A 204 -25.72 21.34 -2.38
CA PRO A 204 -26.80 20.58 -3.01
C PRO A 204 -26.32 19.72 -4.18
N GLY A 205 -26.88 18.51 -4.26
CA GLY A 205 -26.65 17.58 -5.37
C GLY A 205 -25.33 16.80 -5.32
N ILE A 206 -24.43 17.05 -4.35
CA ILE A 206 -23.17 16.31 -4.26
C ILE A 206 -23.40 14.83 -3.95
N LEU A 207 -24.25 14.53 -2.97
CA LEU A 207 -24.57 13.16 -2.66
C LEU A 207 -25.17 12.43 -3.87
N GLU A 208 -26.06 13.09 -4.61
CA GLU A 208 -26.68 12.50 -5.79
C GLU A 208 -25.67 12.23 -6.92
N LEU A 209 -24.73 13.16 -7.14
CA LEU A 209 -23.64 12.95 -8.09
C LEU A 209 -22.78 11.74 -7.71
N LEU A 210 -22.41 11.60 -6.44
CA LEU A 210 -21.63 10.44 -5.97
C LEU A 210 -22.44 9.15 -6.08
N LYS A 211 -23.76 9.16 -5.78
CA LYS A 211 -24.63 7.99 -5.96
C LYS A 211 -24.66 7.53 -7.42
N GLN A 212 -24.71 8.48 -8.36
CA GLN A 212 -24.60 8.18 -9.78
C GLN A 212 -23.27 7.51 -10.11
N ARG A 213 -22.15 8.01 -9.57
CA ARG A 213 -20.83 7.37 -9.77
C ARG A 213 -20.76 5.96 -9.19
N VAL A 214 -21.27 5.73 -7.98
CA VAL A 214 -21.34 4.38 -7.40
C VAL A 214 -22.11 3.41 -8.29
N ASN A 215 -23.19 3.86 -8.93
CA ASN A 215 -24.07 2.99 -9.70
C ASN A 215 -23.64 2.74 -11.15
N SER A 216 -22.96 3.70 -11.77
CA SER A 216 -22.81 3.72 -13.23
C SER A 216 -21.47 4.20 -13.76
N ASP A 217 -20.47 4.50 -12.91
CA ASP A 217 -19.13 4.76 -13.46
C ASP A 217 -18.55 3.45 -14.00
N GLU A 218 -18.00 3.50 -15.20
CA GLU A 218 -17.42 2.34 -15.90
C GLU A 218 -16.21 1.80 -15.14
N ASP A 219 -15.46 2.69 -14.50
CA ASP A 219 -14.21 2.37 -13.83
C ASP A 219 -14.44 2.07 -12.34
N SER A 220 -13.93 0.92 -11.86
CA SER A 220 -14.15 0.46 -10.50
C SER A 220 -13.46 1.33 -9.46
N ASP A 221 -12.31 1.95 -9.77
CA ASP A 221 -11.62 2.84 -8.85
C ASP A 221 -12.43 4.12 -8.56
N VAL A 222 -13.19 4.60 -9.54
CA VAL A 222 -14.13 5.71 -9.34
C VAL A 222 -15.32 5.29 -8.48
N ARG A 223 -15.91 4.11 -8.76
CA ARG A 223 -17.00 3.56 -7.94
C ARG A 223 -16.56 3.35 -6.49
N LEU A 224 -15.38 2.78 -6.29
CA LEU A 224 -14.76 2.51 -5.01
C LEU A 224 -14.51 3.80 -4.22
N GLU A 225 -13.91 4.82 -4.84
CA GLU A 225 -13.73 6.12 -4.19
C GLU A 225 -15.08 6.74 -3.82
N ALA A 226 -16.09 6.68 -4.71
CA ALA A 226 -17.43 7.20 -4.40
C ALA A 226 -18.09 6.45 -3.23
N VAL A 227 -17.93 5.12 -3.15
CA VAL A 227 -18.37 4.29 -2.01
C VAL A 227 -17.71 4.76 -0.71
N LYS A 228 -16.37 4.91 -0.70
CA LYS A 228 -15.61 5.40 0.46
C LYS A 228 -16.10 6.76 0.95
N GLN A 229 -16.26 7.70 0.01
CA GLN A 229 -16.68 9.06 0.30
C GLN A 229 -18.13 9.11 0.82
N ILE A 230 -19.04 8.35 0.22
CA ILE A 230 -20.44 8.27 0.67
C ILE A 230 -20.54 7.65 2.07
N ALA A 231 -19.88 6.53 2.31
CA ALA A 231 -19.95 5.82 3.58
C ALA A 231 -19.43 6.67 4.75
N THR A 232 -18.34 7.41 4.52
CA THR A 232 -17.74 8.30 5.52
C THR A 232 -18.52 9.60 5.68
N GLY A 233 -18.90 10.23 4.56
CA GLY A 233 -19.49 11.56 4.54
C GLY A 233 -20.98 11.57 4.88
N TRP A 234 -21.73 10.60 4.40
CA TRP A 234 -23.19 10.62 4.39
C TRP A 234 -23.81 9.39 5.05
N LYS A 235 -23.07 8.71 5.95
CA LYS A 235 -23.51 7.53 6.69
C LYS A 235 -24.96 7.58 7.20
N ASN A 236 -25.38 8.72 7.73
CA ASN A 236 -26.70 8.89 8.34
C ASN A 236 -27.80 9.32 7.35
N GLN A 237 -27.48 9.46 6.06
CA GLN A 237 -28.46 9.81 5.04
C GLN A 237 -29.30 8.59 4.64
N PRO A 238 -30.59 8.79 4.34
CA PRO A 238 -31.45 7.72 3.86
C PRO A 238 -30.90 7.04 2.58
N GLY A 239 -31.02 5.71 2.54
CA GLY A 239 -30.67 4.90 1.38
C GLY A 239 -29.18 4.60 1.19
N ILE A 240 -28.27 5.13 2.04
CA ILE A 240 -26.84 4.81 1.91
C ILE A 240 -26.57 3.34 2.19
N LEU A 241 -27.14 2.80 3.27
CA LEU A 241 -26.99 1.39 3.56
C LEU A 241 -27.50 0.50 2.41
N GLU A 242 -28.62 0.88 1.80
CA GLU A 242 -29.19 0.11 0.68
C GLU A 242 -28.31 0.18 -0.57
N LEU A 243 -27.76 1.36 -0.88
CA LEU A 243 -26.78 1.52 -1.94
C LEU A 243 -25.55 0.63 -1.73
N LEU A 244 -25.01 0.60 -0.51
CA LEU A 244 -23.85 -0.26 -0.20
C LEU A 244 -24.22 -1.74 -0.28
N LYS A 245 -25.42 -2.14 0.18
CA LYS A 245 -25.90 -3.53 0.06
C LYS A 245 -26.00 -3.95 -1.40
N GLN A 246 -26.49 -3.07 -2.27
CA GLN A 246 -26.51 -3.30 -3.71
C GLN A 246 -25.10 -3.52 -4.25
N ARG A 247 -24.13 -2.66 -3.89
CA ARG A 247 -22.72 -2.84 -4.31
C ARG A 247 -22.13 -4.16 -3.84
N VAL A 248 -22.32 -4.54 -2.57
CA VAL A 248 -21.88 -5.85 -2.05
C VAL A 248 -22.48 -7.00 -2.86
N ASN A 249 -23.73 -6.88 -3.30
CA ASN A 249 -24.43 -7.98 -3.95
C ASN A 249 -24.13 -8.13 -5.44
N SER A 250 -23.90 -7.03 -6.15
CA SER A 250 -23.94 -7.02 -7.62
C SER A 250 -22.88 -6.17 -8.31
N ASP A 251 -21.93 -5.55 -7.58
CA ASP A 251 -20.82 -4.90 -8.30
C ASP A 251 -19.92 -5.97 -8.92
N GLU A 252 -19.54 -5.78 -10.19
CA GLU A 252 -18.71 -6.71 -10.94
C GLU A 252 -17.28 -6.78 -10.34
N ASP A 253 -16.80 -5.65 -9.83
CA ASP A 253 -15.46 -5.51 -9.28
C ASP A 253 -15.41 -5.92 -7.81
N SER A 254 -14.49 -6.82 -7.47
CA SER A 254 -14.36 -7.35 -6.11
C SER A 254 -13.89 -6.32 -5.09
N ASP A 255 -13.09 -5.33 -5.49
CA ASP A 255 -12.59 -4.31 -4.57
C ASP A 255 -13.72 -3.34 -4.17
N VAL A 256 -14.64 -3.05 -5.09
CA VAL A 256 -15.87 -2.30 -4.78
C VAL A 256 -16.76 -3.09 -3.82
N ARG A 257 -16.96 -4.39 -4.07
CA ARG A 257 -17.73 -5.27 -3.17
C ARG A 257 -17.10 -5.33 -1.78
N LEU A 258 -15.78 -5.53 -1.72
CA LEU A 258 -14.99 -5.62 -0.50
C LEU A 258 -15.09 -4.34 0.32
N GLU A 259 -14.86 -3.18 -0.30
CA GLU A 259 -14.95 -1.89 0.36
C GLU A 259 -16.37 -1.64 0.90
N ALA A 260 -17.40 -1.88 0.10
CA ALA A 260 -18.79 -1.73 0.54
C ALA A 260 -19.10 -2.65 1.73
N LEU A 261 -18.58 -3.88 1.73
CA LEU A 261 -18.73 -4.84 2.83
C LEU A 261 -18.08 -4.36 4.12
N GLN A 262 -16.84 -3.85 4.04
CA GLN A 262 -16.09 -3.31 5.17
C GLN A 262 -16.79 -2.08 5.77
N GLN A 263 -17.27 -1.17 4.90
CA GLN A 263 -18.03 0.00 5.32
C GLN A 263 -19.34 -0.39 6.02
N ILE A 264 -20.06 -1.39 5.51
CA ILE A 264 -21.27 -1.93 6.13
C ILE A 264 -20.97 -2.53 7.50
N ALA A 265 -19.97 -3.41 7.59
CA ALA A 265 -19.66 -4.13 8.81
C ALA A 265 -19.22 -3.18 9.94
N THR A 266 -18.46 -2.14 9.61
CA THR A 266 -18.01 -1.11 10.57
C THR A 266 -19.12 -0.11 10.89
N GLY A 267 -19.86 0.33 9.86
CA GLY A 267 -20.78 1.44 9.97
C GLY A 267 -22.17 1.07 10.47
N TRP A 268 -22.66 -0.12 10.12
CA TRP A 268 -24.05 -0.53 10.29
C TRP A 268 -24.19 -1.91 10.94
N LYS A 269 -23.18 -2.35 11.70
CA LYS A 269 -23.18 -3.64 12.42
C LYS A 269 -24.49 -4.02 13.10
N ASN A 270 -25.17 -3.06 13.73
CA ASN A 270 -26.39 -3.31 14.50
C ASN A 270 -27.68 -3.25 13.65
N GLN A 271 -27.58 -3.03 12.34
CA GLN A 271 -28.73 -2.98 11.46
C GLN A 271 -29.23 -4.40 11.12
N PRO A 272 -30.55 -4.58 10.93
CA PRO A 272 -31.11 -5.86 10.51
C PRO A 272 -30.54 -6.34 9.17
N GLY A 273 -30.29 -7.64 9.08
CA GLY A 273 -29.87 -8.32 7.86
C GLY A 273 -28.38 -8.21 7.51
N ILE A 274 -27.56 -7.47 8.26
CA ILE A 274 -26.10 -7.38 7.97
C ILE A 274 -25.40 -8.72 8.15
N LEU A 275 -25.75 -9.46 9.21
CA LEU A 275 -25.20 -10.79 9.42
C LEU A 275 -25.56 -11.74 8.27
N GLU A 276 -26.79 -11.68 7.76
CA GLU A 276 -27.20 -12.54 6.66
C GLU A 276 -26.55 -12.15 5.33
N LEU A 277 -26.34 -10.85 5.09
CA LEU A 277 -25.53 -10.37 3.96
C LEU A 277 -24.11 -10.94 4.01
N LEU A 278 -23.45 -10.84 5.17
CA LEU A 278 -22.09 -11.38 5.36
C LEU A 278 -22.06 -12.90 5.19
N LYS A 279 -23.04 -13.63 5.74
CA LYS A 279 -23.14 -15.09 5.58
C LYS A 279 -23.32 -15.49 4.12
N GLN A 280 -24.07 -14.71 3.35
CA GLN A 280 -24.20 -14.92 1.91
C GLN A 280 -22.84 -14.72 1.21
N ARG A 281 -22.13 -13.63 1.51
CA ARG A 281 -20.79 -13.40 0.94
C ARG A 281 -19.79 -14.51 1.27
N VAL A 282 -19.76 -15.00 2.51
CA VAL A 282 -18.93 -16.16 2.90
C VAL A 282 -19.21 -17.40 2.04
N LYS A 283 -20.47 -17.61 1.65
CA LYS A 283 -20.89 -18.84 0.96
C LYS A 283 -20.72 -18.79 -0.55
N SER A 284 -20.88 -17.62 -1.17
CA SER A 284 -21.13 -17.53 -2.61
C SER A 284 -20.45 -16.37 -3.32
N ASP A 285 -19.63 -15.54 -2.65
CA ASP A 285 -18.85 -14.56 -3.41
C ASP A 285 -17.74 -15.28 -4.19
N GLU A 286 -17.56 -14.92 -5.46
CA GLU A 286 -16.58 -15.52 -6.35
C GLU A 286 -15.15 -15.15 -5.95
N ASN A 287 -14.97 -13.97 -5.36
CA ASN A 287 -13.64 -13.49 -4.97
C ASN A 287 -13.31 -13.90 -3.53
N TRP A 288 -12.16 -14.54 -3.36
CA TRP A 288 -11.68 -15.05 -2.07
C TRP A 288 -11.46 -13.94 -1.02
N GLN A 289 -11.04 -12.74 -1.41
CA GLN A 289 -10.82 -11.63 -0.48
C GLN A 289 -12.14 -11.16 0.13
N VAL A 290 -13.22 -11.14 -0.66
CA VAL A 290 -14.56 -10.82 -0.16
C VAL A 290 -15.05 -11.90 0.81
N ARG A 291 -14.84 -13.18 0.48
CA ARG A 291 -15.18 -14.30 1.39
C ARG A 291 -14.39 -14.23 2.69
N GLY A 292 -13.08 -14.04 2.62
CA GLY A 292 -12.17 -13.94 3.77
C GLY A 292 -12.51 -12.76 4.67
N GLU A 293 -12.74 -11.58 4.11
CA GLU A 293 -13.18 -10.41 4.88
C GLU A 293 -14.55 -10.65 5.53
N ALA A 294 -15.49 -11.28 4.83
CA ALA A 294 -16.78 -11.64 5.42
C ALA A 294 -16.62 -12.60 6.62
N VAL A 295 -15.74 -13.60 6.52
CA VAL A 295 -15.38 -14.51 7.63
C VAL A 295 -14.85 -13.72 8.83
N LYS A 296 -13.87 -12.85 8.59
CA LYS A 296 -13.25 -12.00 9.62
C LYS A 296 -14.26 -11.09 10.31
N GLN A 297 -15.11 -10.42 9.55
CA GLN A 297 -16.15 -9.52 10.08
C GLN A 297 -17.20 -10.28 10.89
N ILE A 298 -17.61 -11.47 10.43
CA ILE A 298 -18.53 -12.33 11.18
C ILE A 298 -17.90 -12.78 12.50
N ALA A 299 -16.66 -13.25 12.48
CA ALA A 299 -15.97 -13.78 13.65
C ALA A 299 -15.75 -12.71 14.73
N THR A 300 -15.37 -11.50 14.31
CA THR A 300 -15.15 -10.37 15.23
C THR A 300 -16.46 -9.75 15.70
N GLY A 301 -17.47 -9.71 14.81
CA GLY A 301 -18.68 -8.94 15.04
C GLY A 301 -19.82 -9.73 15.69
N TRP A 302 -19.94 -11.01 15.37
CA TRP A 302 -21.10 -11.86 15.65
C TRP A 302 -20.73 -13.25 16.19
N LYS A 303 -19.53 -13.38 16.76
CA LYS A 303 -19.01 -14.62 17.36
C LYS A 303 -20.01 -15.46 18.16
N ASN A 304 -20.86 -14.81 18.96
CA ASN A 304 -21.80 -15.46 19.86
C ASN A 304 -23.15 -15.79 19.20
N GLN A 305 -23.32 -15.49 17.92
CA GLN A 305 -24.54 -15.84 17.19
C GLN A 305 -24.56 -17.34 16.86
N PRO A 306 -25.74 -17.98 16.89
CA PRO A 306 -25.87 -19.40 16.54
C PRO A 306 -25.36 -19.70 15.13
N GLY A 307 -24.66 -20.83 14.97
CA GLY A 307 -24.21 -21.34 13.67
C GLY A 307 -22.96 -20.68 13.09
N ILE A 308 -22.38 -19.66 13.73
CA ILE A 308 -21.16 -19.01 13.21
C ILE A 308 -19.96 -19.95 13.23
N LEU A 309 -19.75 -20.67 14.32
CA LEU A 309 -18.67 -21.64 14.41
C LEU A 309 -18.80 -22.72 13.31
N GLU A 310 -20.00 -23.24 13.08
CA GLU A 310 -20.23 -24.25 12.05
C GLU A 310 -20.04 -23.71 10.63
N LEU A 311 -20.43 -22.45 10.38
CA LEU A 311 -20.13 -21.79 9.11
C LEU A 311 -18.61 -21.68 8.86
N LEU A 312 -17.84 -21.26 9.88
CA LEU A 312 -16.39 -21.16 9.75
C LEU A 312 -15.73 -22.54 9.59
N LYS A 313 -16.20 -23.57 10.33
CA LYS A 313 -15.72 -24.95 10.14
C LYS A 313 -15.96 -25.45 8.73
N GLN A 314 -17.12 -25.13 8.14
CA GLN A 314 -17.39 -25.44 6.74
C GLN A 314 -16.37 -24.77 5.82
N ARG A 315 -16.05 -23.48 6.04
CA ARG A 315 -15.03 -22.78 5.23
C ARG A 315 -13.64 -23.38 5.39
N VAL A 316 -13.20 -23.67 6.61
CA VAL A 316 -11.92 -24.37 6.86
C VAL A 316 -11.83 -25.70 6.10
N ASN A 317 -12.94 -26.42 5.93
CA ASN A 317 -12.94 -27.75 5.33
C ASN A 317 -13.16 -27.78 3.82
N SER A 318 -13.84 -26.79 3.26
CA SER A 318 -14.34 -26.90 1.88
C SER A 318 -14.21 -25.62 1.05
N ASP A 319 -13.63 -24.53 1.57
CA ASP A 319 -13.36 -23.38 0.70
C ASP A 319 -12.23 -23.74 -0.27
N GLU A 320 -12.43 -23.41 -1.54
CA GLU A 320 -11.45 -23.67 -2.61
C GLU A 320 -10.16 -22.89 -2.39
N ASP A 321 -10.26 -21.70 -1.78
CA ASP A 321 -9.14 -20.79 -1.62
C ASP A 321 -8.49 -20.96 -0.24
N SER A 322 -7.18 -21.16 -0.22
CA SER A 322 -6.42 -21.39 0.99
C SER A 322 -6.40 -20.20 1.94
N ASP A 323 -6.47 -18.96 1.44
CA ASP A 323 -6.48 -17.77 2.29
C ASP A 323 -7.80 -17.66 3.06
N VAL A 324 -8.92 -18.09 2.47
CA VAL A 324 -10.21 -18.17 3.17
C VAL A 324 -10.19 -19.27 4.22
N ARG A 325 -9.61 -20.44 3.90
CA ARG A 325 -9.44 -21.54 4.87
C ARG A 325 -8.55 -21.09 6.04
N LEU A 326 -7.45 -20.40 5.74
CA LEU A 326 -6.50 -19.87 6.70
C LEU A 326 -7.15 -18.85 7.64
N GLU A 327 -7.83 -17.83 7.10
CA GLU A 327 -8.54 -16.82 7.88
C GLU A 327 -9.59 -17.49 8.79
N ALA A 328 -10.41 -18.39 8.25
CA ALA A 328 -11.39 -19.12 9.06
C ALA A 328 -10.73 -19.94 10.18
N LEU A 329 -9.60 -20.60 9.91
CA LEU A 329 -8.87 -21.38 10.90
C LEU A 329 -8.32 -20.50 12.03
N GLN A 330 -7.72 -19.36 11.69
CA GLN A 330 -7.21 -18.38 12.65
C GLN A 330 -8.32 -17.81 13.54
N GLN A 331 -9.47 -17.45 12.93
CA GLN A 331 -10.64 -16.97 13.66
C GLN A 331 -11.20 -18.04 14.60
N ILE A 332 -11.29 -19.31 14.16
CA ILE A 332 -11.71 -20.42 15.00
C ILE A 332 -10.77 -20.62 16.18
N ALA A 333 -9.46 -20.72 15.92
CA ALA A 333 -8.46 -21.02 16.96
C ALA A 333 -8.41 -19.92 18.03
N THR A 334 -8.57 -18.66 17.63
CA THR A 334 -8.57 -17.51 18.55
C THR A 334 -9.92 -17.36 19.26
N GLY A 335 -11.02 -17.47 18.52
CA GLY A 335 -12.35 -17.21 19.03
C GLY A 335 -12.92 -18.37 19.85
N TRP A 336 -12.72 -19.60 19.42
CA TRP A 336 -13.41 -20.77 19.96
C TRP A 336 -12.46 -21.81 20.54
N LYS A 337 -11.26 -21.39 20.96
CA LYS A 337 -10.23 -22.25 21.57
C LYS A 337 -10.75 -23.30 22.56
N ASN A 338 -11.72 -22.92 23.41
CA ASN A 338 -12.25 -23.80 24.47
C ASN A 338 -13.46 -24.64 24.01
N GLN A 339 -13.87 -24.58 22.74
CA GLN A 339 -14.95 -25.40 22.22
C GLN A 339 -14.45 -26.81 21.92
N PRO A 340 -15.28 -27.84 22.14
CA PRO A 340 -14.95 -29.22 21.76
C PRO A 340 -14.64 -29.35 20.26
N GLY A 341 -13.65 -30.18 19.93
CA GLY A 341 -13.30 -30.54 18.56
C GLY A 341 -12.47 -29.51 17.78
N ILE A 342 -12.09 -28.38 18.38
CA ILE A 342 -11.20 -27.41 17.71
C ILE A 342 -9.79 -27.96 17.56
N LEU A 343 -9.28 -28.67 18.58
CA LEU A 343 -7.97 -29.32 18.49
C LEU A 343 -7.97 -30.37 17.37
N GLU A 344 -9.01 -31.18 17.29
CA GLU A 344 -9.18 -32.24 16.28
C GLU A 344 -9.26 -31.65 14.88
N LEU A 345 -9.98 -30.52 14.71
CA LEU A 345 -9.99 -29.77 13.45
C LEU A 345 -8.58 -29.29 13.08
N LEU A 346 -7.83 -28.72 14.03
CA LEU A 346 -6.46 -28.28 13.77
C LEU A 346 -5.54 -29.46 13.41
N LYS A 347 -5.63 -30.59 14.12
CA LYS A 347 -4.87 -31.82 13.81
C LYS A 347 -5.18 -32.31 12.39
N GLN A 348 -6.46 -32.37 12.04
CA GLN A 348 -6.89 -32.72 10.68
C GLN A 348 -6.26 -31.79 9.64
N LYS A 349 -6.23 -30.47 9.90
CA LYS A 349 -5.63 -29.49 8.98
C LYS A 349 -4.12 -29.65 8.86
N VAL A 350 -3.40 -29.99 9.94
CA VAL A 350 -1.96 -30.33 9.88
C VAL A 350 -1.73 -31.53 8.97
N GLU A 351 -2.59 -32.54 9.01
CA GLU A 351 -2.37 -33.81 8.29
C GLU A 351 -2.81 -33.78 6.83
N SER A 352 -3.86 -33.02 6.49
CA SER A 352 -4.60 -33.22 5.23
C SER A 352 -4.82 -31.98 4.38
N ASP A 353 -4.52 -30.76 4.87
CA ASP A 353 -4.68 -29.58 4.00
C ASP A 353 -3.61 -29.56 2.92
N GLU A 354 -4.01 -29.34 1.67
CA GLU A 354 -3.10 -29.27 0.53
C GLU A 354 -2.13 -28.08 0.64
N ASN A 355 -2.58 -26.97 1.26
CA ASN A 355 -1.82 -25.74 1.30
C ASN A 355 -0.94 -25.68 2.55
N TRP A 356 0.35 -25.40 2.33
CA TRP A 356 1.36 -25.36 3.39
C TRP A 356 1.11 -24.25 4.42
N GLN A 357 0.50 -23.12 4.05
CA GLN A 357 0.17 -22.04 4.99
C GLN A 357 -0.88 -22.50 5.98
N VAL A 358 -1.91 -23.21 5.52
CA VAL A 358 -2.97 -23.75 6.38
C VAL A 358 -2.39 -24.79 7.34
N ARG A 359 -1.56 -25.72 6.85
CA ARG A 359 -0.87 -26.70 7.70
C ARG A 359 0.04 -26.01 8.73
N GLY A 360 0.87 -25.07 8.29
CA GLY A 360 1.80 -24.34 9.15
C GLY A 360 1.10 -23.50 10.22
N GLU A 361 0.01 -22.83 9.86
CA GLU A 361 -0.81 -22.10 10.84
C GLU A 361 -1.49 -23.05 11.83
N ALA A 362 -1.99 -24.20 11.38
CA ALA A 362 -2.54 -25.20 12.29
C ALA A 362 -1.51 -25.67 13.33
N VAL A 363 -0.27 -25.97 12.90
CA VAL A 363 0.85 -26.31 13.80
C VAL A 363 1.09 -25.19 14.81
N LYS A 364 1.19 -23.94 14.34
CA LYS A 364 1.42 -22.76 15.18
C LYS A 364 0.32 -22.54 16.22
N GLN A 365 -0.94 -22.70 15.83
CA GLN A 365 -2.09 -22.58 16.73
C GLN A 365 -2.09 -23.70 17.77
N ILE A 366 -1.79 -24.95 17.38
CA ILE A 366 -1.63 -26.08 18.32
C ILE A 366 -0.51 -25.80 19.32
N ALA A 367 0.67 -25.37 18.84
CA ALA A 367 1.83 -25.09 19.68
C ALA A 367 1.56 -23.95 20.69
N THR A 368 0.75 -22.97 20.31
CA THR A 368 0.39 -21.85 21.19
C THR A 368 -0.72 -22.24 22.17
N GLY A 369 -1.69 -23.03 21.70
CA GLY A 369 -2.95 -23.21 22.39
C GLY A 369 -3.06 -24.49 23.22
N TRP A 370 -2.38 -25.56 22.80
CA TRP A 370 -2.63 -26.94 23.24
C TRP A 370 -1.37 -27.74 23.55
N LYS A 371 -0.21 -27.10 23.73
CA LYS A 371 1.07 -27.79 23.99
C LYS A 371 1.07 -28.85 25.09
N ASN A 372 0.22 -28.73 26.10
CA ASN A 372 0.15 -29.70 27.20
C ASN A 372 -0.84 -30.84 26.96
N GLN A 373 -1.48 -30.90 25.78
CA GLN A 373 -2.40 -31.98 25.45
C GLN A 373 -1.62 -33.24 25.04
N PRO A 374 -2.14 -34.43 25.37
CA PRO A 374 -1.54 -35.69 24.92
C PRO A 374 -1.48 -35.77 23.39
N GLY A 375 -0.40 -36.36 22.85
CA GLY A 375 -0.25 -36.61 21.42
C GLY A 375 0.26 -35.43 20.59
N ILE A 376 0.56 -34.27 21.20
CA ILE A 376 0.98 -33.08 20.45
C ILE A 376 2.44 -33.15 20.02
N VAL A 377 3.33 -33.65 20.88
CA VAL A 377 4.74 -33.80 20.49
C VAL A 377 4.87 -34.86 19.40
N GLU A 378 4.12 -35.96 19.49
CA GLU A 378 4.10 -37.01 18.47
C GLU A 378 3.55 -36.52 17.13
N LEU A 379 2.53 -35.64 17.15
CA LEU A 379 2.04 -34.96 15.95
C LEU A 379 3.13 -34.09 15.33
N PHE A 380 3.85 -33.30 16.14
CA PHE A 380 4.93 -32.46 15.64
C PHE A 380 6.09 -33.29 15.10
N ASP A 381 6.50 -34.37 15.77
CA ASP A 381 7.50 -35.31 15.29
C ASP A 381 7.11 -35.84 13.90
N HIS A 382 5.85 -36.27 13.76
CA HIS A 382 5.31 -36.72 12.48
C HIS A 382 5.33 -35.60 11.41
N THR A 383 4.93 -34.38 11.75
CA THR A 383 4.98 -33.23 10.83
C THR A 383 6.41 -32.95 10.38
N VAL A 384 7.38 -32.91 11.31
CA VAL A 384 8.80 -32.66 11.00
C VAL A 384 9.34 -33.69 10.00
N LEU A 385 8.94 -34.95 10.13
CA LEU A 385 9.44 -36.02 9.29
C LEU A 385 8.73 -36.10 7.93
N ASN A 386 7.40 -35.86 7.92
CA ASN A 386 6.54 -36.32 6.82
C ASN A 386 5.77 -35.21 6.09
N ASP A 387 5.78 -33.95 6.54
CA ASP A 387 5.06 -32.89 5.81
C ASP A 387 5.60 -32.74 4.38
N PRO A 388 4.73 -32.69 3.35
CA PRO A 388 5.15 -32.70 1.95
C PRO A 388 5.68 -31.36 1.43
N PHE A 389 5.88 -30.35 2.27
CA PHE A 389 6.29 -29.01 1.85
C PHE A 389 7.53 -29.01 0.94
N GLN A 390 7.39 -28.33 -0.19
CA GLN A 390 8.46 -27.99 -1.12
C GLN A 390 8.50 -26.48 -1.26
N ARG A 391 9.70 -25.91 -1.19
CA ARG A 391 9.89 -24.47 -1.31
C ARG A 391 10.00 -24.08 -2.77
N GLU A 392 9.14 -23.19 -3.19
CA GLU A 392 9.17 -22.54 -4.51
C GLU A 392 9.67 -21.10 -4.38
N HIS A 393 9.32 -20.44 -3.28
CA HIS A 393 9.69 -19.06 -3.04
C HIS A 393 10.29 -18.84 -1.65
N GLU A 394 11.17 -17.84 -1.59
CA GLU A 394 11.92 -17.52 -0.39
C GLU A 394 11.07 -17.12 0.82
N PHE A 395 9.93 -16.47 0.59
CA PHE A 395 9.04 -15.96 1.63
C PHE A 395 8.17 -17.05 2.29
N GLN A 396 8.09 -18.24 1.70
CA GLN A 396 7.22 -19.31 2.19
C GLN A 396 7.69 -19.81 3.56
N THR A 397 6.78 -20.19 4.46
CA THR A 397 7.16 -20.84 5.72
C THR A 397 7.04 -22.35 5.58
N ASN A 398 7.91 -23.09 6.27
CA ASN A 398 7.95 -24.53 6.19
C ASN A 398 7.24 -25.14 7.41
N PRO A 399 6.12 -25.87 7.26
CA PRO A 399 5.44 -26.52 8.38
C PRO A 399 6.36 -27.44 9.20
N ARG A 400 7.33 -28.13 8.55
CA ARG A 400 8.37 -28.93 9.26
C ARG A 400 9.20 -28.05 10.18
N GLN A 401 9.61 -26.88 9.70
CA GLN A 401 10.38 -25.93 10.51
C GLN A 401 9.55 -25.40 11.69
N ILE A 402 8.29 -25.03 11.46
CA ILE A 402 7.41 -24.52 12.52
C ILE A 402 7.21 -25.58 13.63
N ALA A 403 7.00 -26.84 13.23
CA ALA A 403 6.88 -27.95 14.17
C ALA A 403 8.19 -28.18 14.95
N LEU A 404 9.34 -28.18 14.27
CA LEU A 404 10.64 -28.36 14.91
C LEU A 404 11.00 -27.21 15.86
N GLU A 405 10.68 -25.97 15.50
CA GLU A 405 10.79 -24.80 16.37
C GLU A 405 9.94 -24.96 17.64
N ALA A 406 8.71 -25.45 17.49
CA ALA A 406 7.83 -25.74 18.63
C ALA A 406 8.42 -26.84 19.52
N ILE A 407 8.95 -27.93 18.93
CA ILE A 407 9.61 -29.02 19.66
C ILE A 407 10.80 -28.50 20.48
N VAL A 408 11.74 -27.83 19.83
CA VAL A 408 12.96 -27.30 20.47
C VAL A 408 12.63 -26.31 21.59
N LYS A 409 11.62 -25.46 21.40
CA LYS A 409 11.25 -24.45 22.38
C LYS A 409 10.46 -25.00 23.57
N GLN A 410 9.58 -25.96 23.34
CA GLN A 410 8.57 -26.37 24.32
C GLN A 410 8.85 -27.74 24.95
N TYR A 411 9.64 -28.58 24.29
CA TYR A 411 9.98 -29.94 24.72
C TYR A 411 11.50 -30.20 24.60
N PRO A 412 12.37 -29.35 25.20
CA PRO A 412 13.82 -29.48 25.06
C PRO A 412 14.34 -30.83 25.54
N ASP A 413 13.72 -31.42 26.56
CA ASP A 413 14.11 -32.71 27.15
C ASP A 413 13.47 -33.92 26.45
N HIS A 414 12.66 -33.70 25.39
CA HIS A 414 12.05 -34.81 24.67
C HIS A 414 13.12 -35.59 23.89
N PRO A 415 13.14 -36.94 23.97
CA PRO A 415 14.21 -37.75 23.37
C PRO A 415 14.41 -37.55 21.87
N GLN A 416 13.38 -37.15 21.13
CA GLN A 416 13.46 -36.90 19.68
C GLN A 416 13.90 -35.47 19.32
N THR A 417 14.00 -34.54 20.28
CA THR A 417 14.32 -33.13 19.98
C THR A 417 15.67 -32.98 19.29
N LEU A 418 16.74 -33.55 19.86
CA LEU A 418 18.08 -33.49 19.27
C LEU A 418 18.19 -34.36 17.99
N PRO A 419 17.71 -35.61 17.96
CA PRO A 419 17.71 -36.42 16.73
C PRO A 419 16.98 -35.78 15.55
N LEU A 420 15.79 -35.21 15.75
CA LEU A 420 15.05 -34.53 14.68
C LEU A 420 15.80 -33.30 14.19
N LEU A 421 16.42 -32.53 15.09
CA LEU A 421 17.19 -31.35 14.72
C LEU A 421 18.43 -31.71 13.89
N GLN A 422 19.14 -32.78 14.27
CA GLN A 422 20.27 -33.33 13.52
C GLN A 422 19.84 -33.85 12.15
N ASP A 423 18.78 -34.66 12.10
CA ASP A 423 18.28 -35.22 10.86
C ASP A 423 17.83 -34.12 9.88
N ARG A 424 17.07 -33.12 10.35
CA ARG A 424 16.64 -32.00 9.49
C ARG A 424 17.80 -31.09 9.05
N ALA A 425 18.88 -31.00 9.83
CA ALA A 425 20.09 -30.27 9.44
C ALA A 425 20.83 -30.93 8.26
N GLU A 426 20.84 -32.26 8.22
CA GLU A 426 21.58 -33.04 7.21
C GLU A 426 20.71 -33.38 6.00
N ASN A 427 19.45 -33.76 6.23
CA ASN A 427 18.65 -34.52 5.28
C ASN A 427 17.38 -33.80 4.80
N ASP A 428 16.94 -32.70 5.42
CA ASP A 428 15.70 -32.04 4.96
C ASP A 428 15.84 -31.53 3.52
N PRO A 429 14.86 -31.69 2.61
CA PRO A 429 14.97 -31.17 1.26
C PRO A 429 14.99 -29.64 1.20
N ASP A 430 14.43 -28.94 2.20
CA ASP A 430 14.42 -27.48 2.27
C ASP A 430 15.73 -26.91 2.81
N GLU A 431 16.46 -26.16 1.99
CA GLU A 431 17.74 -25.57 2.37
C GLU A 431 17.65 -24.58 3.54
N LYS A 432 16.56 -23.80 3.61
CA LYS A 432 16.37 -22.83 4.70
C LYS A 432 16.22 -23.55 6.04
N LEU A 433 15.44 -24.63 6.07
CA LEU A 433 15.34 -25.48 7.25
C LEU A 433 16.68 -26.12 7.62
N ARG A 434 17.43 -26.68 6.64
CA ARG A 434 18.78 -27.23 6.92
C ARG A 434 19.70 -26.20 7.56
N LYS A 435 19.75 -24.98 7.02
CA LYS A 435 20.57 -23.87 7.53
C LYS A 435 20.16 -23.47 8.95
N TRP A 436 18.85 -23.28 9.17
CA TRP A 436 18.32 -22.94 10.50
C TRP A 436 18.65 -24.03 11.53
N ALA A 437 18.47 -25.31 11.18
CA ALA A 437 18.74 -26.42 12.08
C ALA A 437 20.23 -26.54 12.46
N LYS A 438 21.15 -26.34 11.51
CA LYS A 438 22.60 -26.28 11.78
C LYS A 438 22.96 -25.16 12.75
N GLU A 439 22.40 -23.97 12.52
CA GLU A 439 22.65 -22.83 13.40
C GLU A 439 22.09 -23.09 14.81
N LYS A 440 20.91 -23.72 14.90
CA LYS A 440 20.31 -24.06 16.19
C LYS A 440 21.12 -25.12 16.96
N LEU A 441 21.70 -26.11 16.28
CA LEU A 441 22.61 -27.08 16.89
C LEU A 441 23.85 -26.39 17.50
N ARG A 442 24.48 -25.47 16.75
CA ARG A 442 25.64 -24.70 17.26
C ARG A 442 25.29 -23.86 18.50
N GLN A 443 24.05 -23.38 18.60
CA GLN A 443 23.58 -22.66 19.78
C GLN A 443 23.28 -23.55 20.99
N LEU A 444 23.06 -24.86 20.79
CA LEU A 444 22.87 -25.81 21.88
C LEU A 444 24.20 -26.42 22.36
N GLU A 445 25.24 -26.35 21.54
CA GLU A 445 26.61 -26.79 21.86
C GLU A 445 27.44 -25.72 22.61
N ASN A 446 27.05 -24.45 22.51
CA ASN A 446 27.64 -23.32 23.24
C ASN A 446 26.79 -22.95 24.45
#